data_AF-A0A7J6R206-F1
#
_entry.id   AF-A0A7J6R206-F1
#
_cell.length_a   1.000
_cell.length_b   1.000
_cell.length_c   1.000
_cell.angle_alpha   90.00
_cell.angle_beta   90.00
_cell.angle_gamma   90.00
#
_symmetry.space_group_name_H-M   'P 1'
#
loop_
_entity.id
_entity.type
_entity.pdbx_description
1 polymer ?
#
loop_
_entity_poly.entity_id
_entity_poly.type
_entity_poly.pdbx_seq_one_letter_code
_entity_poly.pdbx_strand_id
1 'polypeptide(L)'
;MILLSLVGCLLITLSAATVDDIPLNHYPMIMSHDAGMGYTEPSLQNIVRWSKNQVGDLRQQVDCGARAFDMRGACGDDGVVRIHHGIFVIDVPLRKALEDLIAVAGERPQELLLVQYQQYLPDTEECRREVWKVSEGLGLMKSLGGGGDSCEKLRGLTVGEAKEYGKLANGGHIFVFEAGGNCTLGRGNLNCYTKPDDSQTF
;
A
#
# COMPACT_ATOMS: atom_id res chain seq x y z
N MET A 1 7.78 67.74 4.62
CA MET A 1 8.21 66.35 4.85
C MET A 1 6.99 65.54 5.25
N ILE A 2 6.36 64.84 4.31
CA ILE A 2 5.21 63.97 4.54
C ILE A 2 5.77 62.56 4.69
N LEU A 3 5.67 62.01 5.90
CA LEU A 3 6.07 60.64 6.22
C LEU A 3 4.93 59.71 5.74
N LEU A 4 5.12 59.03 4.61
CA LEU A 4 4.27 57.92 4.19
C LEU A 4 4.67 56.69 5.02
N SER A 5 3.90 56.37 6.05
CA SER A 5 4.03 55.08 6.74
C SER A 5 3.41 53.98 5.87
N LEU A 6 4.27 53.18 5.23
CA LEU A 6 3.90 51.91 4.63
C LEU A 6 3.50 50.93 5.75
N VAL A 7 2.19 50.75 5.94
CA VAL A 7 1.65 49.61 6.69
C VAL A 7 1.69 48.41 5.75
N GLY A 8 2.79 47.65 5.80
CA GLY A 8 2.87 46.36 5.15
C GLY A 8 1.96 45.36 5.86
N CYS A 9 0.81 45.05 5.25
CA CYS A 9 -0.01 43.91 5.66
C CYS A 9 0.80 42.63 5.45
N LEU A 10 1.42 42.14 6.51
CA LEU A 10 1.96 40.79 6.58
C LEU A 10 0.78 39.81 6.53
N LEU A 11 0.42 39.38 5.33
CA LEU A 11 -0.52 38.28 5.12
C LEU A 11 0.16 36.99 5.59
N ILE A 12 0.01 36.69 6.88
CA ILE A 12 0.34 35.37 7.42
C ILE A 12 -0.73 34.43 6.87
N THR A 13 -0.42 33.72 5.77
CA THR A 13 -1.23 32.60 5.34
C THR A 13 -1.00 31.46 6.33
N LEU A 14 -1.90 31.33 7.31
CA LEU A 14 -2.03 30.09 8.06
C LEU A 14 -2.42 29.01 7.05
N SER A 15 -1.45 28.22 6.59
CA SER A 15 -1.75 26.98 5.90
C SER A 15 -2.38 26.06 6.95
N ALA A 16 -3.68 25.83 6.85
CA ALA A 16 -4.35 24.87 7.71
C ALA A 16 -3.70 23.50 7.49
N ALA A 17 -3.37 22.81 8.57
CA ALA A 17 -2.91 21.43 8.48
C ALA A 17 -3.95 20.60 7.73
N THR A 18 -3.49 19.85 6.74
CA THR A 18 -4.29 18.99 5.87
C THR A 18 -4.08 17.52 6.21
N VAL A 19 -4.90 16.64 5.63
CA VAL A 19 -4.68 15.18 5.73
C VAL A 19 -3.29 14.80 5.21
N ASP A 20 -2.78 15.53 4.22
CA ASP A 20 -1.49 15.25 3.59
C ASP A 20 -0.29 15.53 4.53
N ASP A 21 -0.50 16.30 5.60
CA ASP A 21 0.51 16.59 6.63
C ASP A 21 0.57 15.51 7.73
N ILE A 22 -0.40 14.59 7.77
CA ILE A 22 -0.45 13.53 8.78
C ILE A 22 0.69 12.53 8.50
N PRO A 23 1.52 12.17 9.50
CA PRO A 23 2.45 11.04 9.36
C PRO A 23 1.70 9.78 8.93
N LEU A 24 2.17 9.09 7.89
CA LEU A 24 1.47 7.97 7.25
C LEU A 24 1.08 6.88 8.26
N ASN A 25 1.92 6.66 9.26
CA ASN A 25 1.70 5.69 10.35
C ASN A 25 0.76 6.15 11.45
N HIS A 26 0.38 7.43 11.46
CA HIS A 26 -0.66 7.98 12.31
C HIS A 26 -1.98 8.12 11.55
N TYR A 27 -2.00 7.85 10.24
CA TYR A 27 -3.21 7.91 9.43
C TYR A 27 -3.97 6.58 9.52
N PRO A 28 -5.15 6.54 10.15
CA PRO A 28 -5.88 5.31 10.36
C PRO A 28 -6.45 4.78 9.05
N MET A 29 -6.21 3.50 8.76
CA MET A 29 -6.71 2.82 7.56
C MET A 29 -7.37 1.50 7.92
N ILE A 30 -8.41 1.15 7.16
CA ILE A 30 -8.96 -0.21 7.16
C ILE A 30 -8.12 -1.05 6.19
N MET A 31 -7.56 -2.14 6.70
CA MET A 31 -6.77 -3.09 5.91
C MET A 31 -7.54 -4.38 5.63
N SER A 32 -7.48 -4.84 4.39
CA SER A 32 -7.88 -6.21 4.02
C SER A 32 -6.69 -7.16 4.14
N HIS A 33 -6.74 -8.08 5.11
CA HIS A 33 -5.77 -9.18 5.26
C HIS A 33 -5.96 -10.24 4.15
N ASP A 34 -4.88 -10.80 3.60
CA ASP A 34 -4.88 -11.60 2.35
C ASP A 34 -5.89 -11.09 1.30
N ALA A 35 -5.83 -9.80 0.97
CA ALA A 35 -6.87 -9.10 0.21
C ALA A 35 -7.29 -9.81 -1.08
N GLY A 36 -6.32 -10.42 -1.78
CA GLY A 36 -6.54 -11.18 -3.00
C GLY A 36 -7.39 -12.45 -2.86
N MET A 37 -7.64 -12.95 -1.65
CA MET A 37 -8.54 -14.09 -1.44
C MET A 37 -10.02 -13.74 -1.67
N GLY A 38 -10.32 -12.46 -1.87
CA GLY A 38 -11.62 -11.95 -2.29
C GLY A 38 -12.10 -12.54 -3.62
N TYR A 39 -11.18 -12.78 -4.57
CA TYR A 39 -11.47 -13.37 -5.88
C TYR A 39 -11.77 -14.88 -5.86
N THR A 40 -11.65 -15.54 -4.70
CA THR A 40 -11.94 -16.97 -4.59
C THR A 40 -13.43 -17.18 -4.43
N GLU A 41 -14.04 -18.03 -5.25
CA GLU A 41 -15.44 -18.42 -5.06
C GLU A 41 -15.62 -19.26 -3.77
N PRO A 42 -16.74 -19.11 -3.04
CA PRO A 42 -17.05 -19.99 -1.92
C PRO A 42 -17.04 -21.47 -2.33
N SER A 43 -16.47 -22.33 -1.49
CA SER A 43 -16.41 -23.77 -1.73
C SER A 43 -16.50 -24.56 -0.42
N LEU A 44 -16.98 -25.80 -0.51
CA LEU A 44 -17.00 -26.73 0.61
C LEU A 44 -15.63 -27.39 0.87
N GLN A 45 -14.68 -27.23 -0.04
CA GLN A 45 -13.32 -27.73 0.17
C GLN A 45 -12.67 -27.02 1.37
N ASN A 46 -12.13 -27.79 2.31
CA ASN A 46 -11.57 -27.25 3.55
C ASN A 46 -10.47 -26.21 3.31
N ILE A 47 -9.62 -26.42 2.29
CA ILE A 47 -8.57 -25.46 1.94
C ILE A 47 -9.15 -24.08 1.58
N VAL A 48 -10.24 -24.04 0.80
CA VAL A 48 -10.92 -22.77 0.47
C VAL A 48 -11.57 -22.16 1.71
N ARG A 49 -12.21 -22.96 2.57
CA ARG A 49 -12.87 -22.47 3.79
C ARG A 49 -11.91 -21.86 4.80
N TRP A 50 -10.66 -22.32 4.83
CA TRP A 50 -9.63 -21.78 5.73
C TRP A 50 -8.81 -20.66 5.09
N SER A 51 -8.68 -20.65 3.77
CA SER A 51 -7.90 -19.63 3.07
C SER A 51 -8.72 -18.41 2.63
N LYS A 52 -10.01 -18.56 2.31
CA LYS A 52 -10.87 -17.43 1.91
C LYS A 52 -11.25 -16.60 3.13
N ASN A 53 -10.76 -15.36 3.19
CA ASN A 53 -10.99 -14.43 4.29
C ASN A 53 -11.63 -13.09 3.87
N GLN A 54 -11.79 -12.84 2.56
CA GLN A 54 -12.44 -11.65 2.00
C GLN A 54 -13.66 -12.00 1.15
N VAL A 55 -14.59 -11.05 1.05
CA VAL A 55 -15.74 -11.09 0.13
C VAL A 55 -15.55 -10.01 -0.92
N GLY A 56 -15.58 -10.42 -2.18
CA GLY A 56 -15.48 -9.52 -3.34
C GLY A 56 -14.06 -9.16 -3.75
N ASP A 57 -13.92 -8.67 -4.97
CA ASP A 57 -12.65 -8.22 -5.55
C ASP A 57 -12.10 -6.95 -4.84
N LEU A 58 -10.94 -6.46 -5.29
CA LEU A 58 -10.33 -5.30 -4.63
C LEU A 58 -11.13 -4.01 -4.81
N ARG A 59 -11.89 -3.85 -5.90
CA ARG A 59 -12.80 -2.70 -6.05
C ARG A 59 -13.89 -2.77 -4.99
N GLN A 60 -14.52 -3.93 -4.81
CA GLN A 60 -15.57 -4.10 -3.79
C GLN A 60 -15.03 -3.86 -2.38
N GLN A 61 -13.78 -4.25 -2.10
CA GLN A 61 -13.14 -3.95 -0.82
C GLN A 61 -12.91 -2.43 -0.63
N VAL A 62 -12.49 -1.72 -1.68
CA VAL A 62 -12.36 -0.26 -1.69
C VAL A 62 -13.71 0.44 -1.51
N ASP A 63 -14.77 -0.07 -2.13
CA ASP A 63 -16.17 0.40 -1.96
C ASP A 63 -16.65 0.19 -0.52
N CYS A 64 -16.21 -0.87 0.13
CA CYS A 64 -16.48 -1.18 1.54
C CYS A 64 -15.57 -0.43 2.53
N GLY A 65 -14.68 0.46 2.06
CA GLY A 65 -13.87 1.34 2.90
C GLY A 65 -12.43 0.90 3.15
N ALA A 66 -11.98 -0.24 2.61
CA ALA A 66 -10.58 -0.64 2.70
C ALA A 66 -9.67 0.38 1.97
N ARG A 67 -8.57 0.77 2.61
CA ARG A 67 -7.53 1.66 2.04
C ARG A 67 -6.13 1.07 2.13
N ALA A 68 -6.00 -0.12 2.72
CA ALA A 68 -4.76 -0.89 2.72
C ALA A 68 -5.04 -2.37 2.35
N PHE A 69 -4.11 -2.98 1.61
CA PHE A 69 -4.28 -4.32 1.04
C PHE A 69 -3.04 -5.15 1.29
N ASP A 70 -3.19 -6.26 2.01
CA ASP A 70 -2.19 -7.30 2.16
C ASP A 70 -2.22 -8.21 0.92
N MET A 71 -1.20 -8.09 0.07
CA MET A 71 -1.08 -8.83 -1.18
C MET A 71 0.07 -9.83 -1.11
N ARG A 72 -0.21 -11.08 -1.51
CA ARG A 72 0.73 -12.19 -1.42
C ARG A 72 0.86 -12.87 -2.78
N GLY A 73 2.06 -12.84 -3.34
CA GLY A 73 2.37 -13.30 -4.68
C GLY A 73 3.03 -14.68 -4.71
N ALA A 74 2.48 -15.56 -5.54
CA ALA A 74 3.02 -16.89 -5.83
C ALA A 74 3.58 -16.93 -7.25
N CYS A 75 4.88 -17.18 -7.38
CA CYS A 75 5.56 -17.27 -8.66
C CYS A 75 5.48 -18.70 -9.21
N GLY A 76 4.85 -18.85 -10.37
CA GLY A 76 4.79 -20.12 -11.10
C GLY A 76 5.90 -20.25 -12.15
N ASP A 77 6.18 -21.50 -12.55
CA ASP A 77 7.15 -21.82 -13.61
C ASP A 77 6.75 -21.28 -15.00
N ASP A 78 5.47 -20.94 -15.16
CA ASP A 78 4.90 -20.31 -16.35
C ASP A 78 5.16 -18.80 -16.44
N GLY A 79 5.87 -18.22 -15.47
CA GLY A 79 6.17 -16.80 -15.40
C GLY A 79 4.99 -15.93 -14.96
N VAL A 80 3.87 -16.53 -14.55
CA VAL A 80 2.71 -15.81 -14.04
C VAL A 80 2.76 -15.76 -12.51
N VAL A 81 2.83 -14.55 -11.97
CA VAL A 81 2.65 -14.31 -10.53
C VAL A 81 1.15 -14.35 -10.22
N ARG A 82 0.74 -15.35 -9.44
CA ARG A 82 -0.63 -15.54 -8.96
C ARG A 82 -0.78 -15.07 -7.51
N ILE A 83 -2.02 -15.01 -7.04
CA ILE A 83 -2.34 -14.72 -5.65
C ILE A 83 -2.35 -16.02 -4.84
N HIS A 84 -1.92 -15.97 -3.57
CA HIS A 84 -2.01 -17.12 -2.68
C HIS A 84 -2.30 -16.76 -1.21
N HIS A 85 -2.65 -17.79 -0.44
CA HIS A 85 -2.66 -17.79 1.02
C HIS A 85 -2.02 -19.11 1.50
N GLY A 86 -0.80 -19.02 2.04
CA GLY A 86 -0.02 -20.20 2.39
C GLY A 86 0.25 -21.04 1.14
N ILE A 87 -0.10 -22.33 1.16
CA ILE A 87 0.03 -23.24 0.01
C ILE A 87 -1.12 -23.13 -1.00
N PHE A 88 -2.19 -22.40 -0.67
CA PHE A 88 -3.35 -22.29 -1.54
C PHE A 88 -3.16 -21.16 -2.54
N VAL A 89 -2.81 -21.53 -3.78
CA VAL A 89 -2.68 -20.60 -4.91
C VAL A 89 -3.99 -20.58 -5.68
N ILE A 90 -4.49 -19.39 -5.99
CA ILE A 90 -5.68 -19.22 -6.83
C ILE A 90 -5.28 -18.81 -8.23
N ASP A 91 -6.05 -19.23 -9.23
CA ASP A 91 -5.76 -18.89 -10.64
C ASP A 91 -6.21 -17.47 -10.99
N VAL A 92 -5.71 -16.51 -10.22
CA VAL A 92 -5.91 -15.08 -10.40
C VAL A 92 -4.53 -14.43 -10.46
N PRO A 93 -4.13 -13.89 -11.62
CA PRO A 93 -2.88 -13.17 -11.73
C PRO A 93 -2.86 -11.94 -10.80
N LEU A 94 -1.75 -11.72 -10.10
CA LEU A 94 -1.54 -10.51 -9.29
C LEU A 94 -1.77 -9.24 -10.12
N ARG A 95 -1.35 -9.27 -11.39
CA ARG A 95 -1.59 -8.20 -12.37
C ARG A 95 -3.05 -7.76 -12.41
N LYS A 96 -3.99 -8.70 -12.49
CA LYS A 96 -5.43 -8.41 -12.58
C LYS A 96 -5.90 -7.65 -11.34
N ALA A 97 -5.49 -8.09 -10.16
CA ALA A 97 -5.89 -7.45 -8.91
C ALA A 97 -5.32 -6.02 -8.80
N LEU A 98 -4.09 -5.80 -9.22
CA LEU A 98 -3.48 -4.47 -9.25
C LEU A 98 -4.14 -3.56 -10.29
N GLU A 99 -4.52 -4.09 -11.46
CA GLU A 99 -5.29 -3.35 -12.47
C GLU A 99 -6.64 -2.86 -11.91
N ASP A 100 -7.32 -3.70 -11.12
CA ASP A 100 -8.57 -3.31 -10.44
C ASP A 100 -8.35 -2.17 -9.43
N LEU A 101 -7.26 -2.22 -8.65
CA LEU A 101 -6.88 -1.13 -7.76
C LEU A 101 -6.51 0.15 -8.51
N ILE A 102 -5.75 0.05 -9.60
CA ILE A 102 -5.37 1.20 -10.44
C ILE A 102 -6.61 1.88 -11.01
N ALA A 103 -7.57 1.09 -11.49
CA ALA A 103 -8.82 1.61 -12.03
C ALA A 103 -9.61 2.39 -10.97
N VAL A 104 -9.83 1.80 -9.79
CA VAL A 104 -10.59 2.47 -8.72
C VAL A 104 -9.83 3.67 -8.12
N ALA A 105 -8.50 3.63 -8.06
CA ALA A 105 -7.69 4.78 -7.63
C ALA A 105 -7.84 5.98 -8.59
N GLY A 106 -7.89 5.73 -9.90
CA GLY A 106 -8.10 6.78 -10.90
C GLY A 106 -9.48 7.45 -10.81
N GLU A 107 -10.49 6.72 -10.35
CA GLU A 107 -11.82 7.26 -10.07
C GLU A 107 -11.88 8.09 -8.77
N ARG A 108 -10.84 7.98 -7.93
CA ARG A 108 -10.77 8.57 -6.58
C ARG A 108 -9.42 9.26 -6.34
N PRO A 109 -9.10 10.31 -7.13
CA PRO A 109 -7.77 10.94 -7.10
C PRO A 109 -7.40 11.60 -5.77
N GLN A 110 -8.35 11.79 -4.85
CA GLN A 110 -8.08 12.30 -3.50
C GLN A 110 -7.64 11.22 -2.50
N GLU A 111 -7.89 9.94 -2.81
CA GLU A 111 -7.64 8.82 -1.90
C GLU A 111 -6.21 8.30 -2.06
N LEU A 112 -5.65 7.79 -0.96
CA LEU A 112 -4.44 6.98 -0.95
C LEU A 112 -4.82 5.53 -0.71
N LEU A 113 -4.38 4.63 -1.60
CA LEU A 113 -4.46 3.18 -1.38
C LEU A 113 -3.06 2.64 -1.07
N LEU A 114 -2.93 1.82 -0.03
CA LEU A 114 -1.70 1.13 0.32
C LEU A 114 -1.73 -0.31 -0.15
N VAL A 115 -0.67 -0.75 -0.82
CA VAL A 115 -0.46 -2.17 -1.12
C VAL A 115 0.79 -2.64 -0.39
N GLN A 116 0.62 -3.65 0.45
CA GLN A 116 1.69 -4.28 1.19
C GLN A 116 1.98 -5.65 0.58
N TYR A 117 3.22 -5.88 0.14
CA TYR A 117 3.67 -7.22 -0.23
C TYR A 117 4.28 -7.96 0.96
N GLN A 118 3.91 -9.22 1.14
CA GLN A 118 4.53 -10.12 2.12
C GLN A 118 4.32 -11.59 1.77
N GLN A 119 5.06 -12.46 2.47
CA GLN A 119 4.92 -13.92 2.42
C GLN A 119 4.88 -14.48 1.00
N TYR A 120 5.97 -14.30 0.24
CA TYR A 120 6.09 -14.80 -1.12
C TYR A 120 6.05 -16.34 -1.20
N LEU A 121 5.62 -16.88 -2.34
CA LEU A 121 5.65 -18.32 -2.61
C LEU A 121 6.32 -18.61 -3.97
N PRO A 122 7.52 -19.20 -4.01
CA PRO A 122 8.39 -19.50 -2.87
C PRO A 122 8.95 -18.22 -2.24
N ASP A 123 9.37 -18.30 -0.97
CA ASP A 123 10.00 -17.18 -0.26
C ASP A 123 11.46 -17.03 -0.70
N THR A 124 11.65 -16.47 -1.89
CA THR A 124 12.96 -16.24 -2.52
C THR A 124 13.06 -14.84 -3.08
N GLU A 125 14.29 -14.33 -3.19
CA GLU A 125 14.58 -13.04 -3.84
C GLU A 125 14.15 -13.02 -5.31
N GLU A 126 14.20 -14.15 -5.99
CA GLU A 126 13.72 -14.26 -7.37
C GLU A 126 12.21 -14.02 -7.45
N CYS A 127 11.42 -14.67 -6.59
CA CYS A 127 9.98 -14.47 -6.59
C CYS A 127 9.61 -13.04 -6.16
N ARG A 128 10.30 -12.50 -5.16
CA ARG A 128 10.18 -11.10 -4.74
C ARG A 128 10.37 -10.14 -5.93
N ARG A 129 11.43 -10.31 -6.73
CA ARG A 129 11.66 -9.50 -7.92
C ARG A 129 10.55 -9.62 -8.96
N GLU A 130 10.05 -10.82 -9.21
CA GLU A 130 8.96 -11.01 -10.18
C GLU A 130 7.65 -10.36 -9.70
N VAL A 131 7.33 -10.40 -8.41
CA VAL A 131 6.20 -9.64 -7.83
C VAL A 131 6.36 -8.13 -8.05
N TRP A 132 7.53 -7.57 -7.75
CA TRP A 132 7.81 -6.15 -7.96
C TRP A 132 7.76 -5.76 -9.44
N LYS A 133 8.27 -6.61 -10.34
CA LYS A 133 8.22 -6.41 -11.78
C LYS A 133 6.79 -6.35 -12.32
N VAL A 134 5.84 -7.09 -11.74
CA VAL A 134 4.41 -6.93 -12.08
C VAL A 134 3.94 -5.52 -11.77
N SER A 135 4.29 -5.00 -10.58
CA SER A 135 3.91 -3.65 -10.12
C SER A 135 4.51 -2.55 -10.99
N GLU A 136 5.82 -2.62 -11.21
CA GLU A 136 6.55 -1.66 -12.06
C GLU A 136 6.04 -1.69 -13.50
N GLY A 137 5.74 -2.88 -14.03
CA GLY A 137 5.15 -3.06 -15.35
C GLY A 137 3.72 -2.51 -15.49
N LEU A 138 3.06 -2.14 -14.39
CA LEU A 138 1.78 -1.43 -14.35
C LEU A 138 1.95 0.08 -14.08
N GLY A 139 3.18 0.58 -13.99
CA GLY A 139 3.47 1.97 -13.67
C GLY A 139 3.28 2.33 -12.20
N LEU A 140 3.23 1.33 -11.31
CA LEU A 140 3.30 1.57 -9.87
C LEU A 140 4.73 1.98 -9.48
N MET A 141 4.84 2.65 -8.33
CA MET A 141 6.12 3.08 -7.79
C MET A 141 7.12 1.93 -7.63
N LYS A 142 8.41 2.27 -7.78
CA LYS A 142 9.49 1.35 -7.40
C LYS A 142 9.54 1.23 -5.87
N SER A 143 10.04 0.10 -5.41
CA SER A 143 10.25 -0.10 -3.97
C SER A 143 11.15 1.00 -3.39
N LEU A 144 10.71 1.59 -2.26
CA LEU A 144 11.50 2.56 -1.48
C LEU A 144 12.38 1.89 -0.42
N GLY A 145 12.41 0.56 -0.35
CA GLY A 145 13.15 -0.22 0.65
C GLY A 145 12.48 -1.59 0.86
N GLY A 146 13.21 -2.53 1.46
CA GLY A 146 12.82 -3.96 1.47
C GLY A 146 13.78 -4.80 0.61
N GLY A 147 13.68 -6.13 0.66
CA GLY A 147 14.56 -7.03 -0.08
C GLY A 147 16.04 -6.95 0.31
N GLY A 148 16.34 -6.48 1.54
CA GLY A 148 17.70 -6.25 2.04
C GLY A 148 18.13 -4.77 2.07
N ASP A 149 17.35 -3.86 1.47
CA ASP A 149 17.58 -2.41 1.57
C ASP A 149 17.01 -1.80 2.85
N SER A 150 17.58 -0.66 3.26
CA SER A 150 17.19 0.06 4.48
C SER A 150 15.77 0.63 4.44
N CYS A 151 15.04 0.49 5.54
CA CYS A 151 13.69 1.04 5.74
C CYS A 151 13.69 2.54 6.08
N GLU A 152 14.84 3.20 6.17
CA GLU A 152 14.92 4.63 6.55
C GLU A 152 14.08 5.52 5.64
N LYS A 153 13.96 5.19 4.36
CA LYS A 153 13.16 5.97 3.39
C LYS A 153 11.66 5.90 3.64
N LEU A 154 11.20 4.90 4.39
CA LEU A 154 9.81 4.78 4.81
C LEU A 154 9.54 5.61 6.07
N ARG A 155 10.54 5.87 6.91
CA ARG A 155 10.33 6.55 8.21
C ARG A 155 9.88 7.99 8.06
N GLY A 156 8.87 8.36 8.84
CA GLY A 156 8.39 9.73 8.92
C GLY A 156 7.68 10.24 7.67
N LEU A 157 7.41 9.38 6.68
CA LEU A 157 6.63 9.75 5.51
C LEU A 157 5.26 10.28 5.94
N THR A 158 4.81 11.37 5.33
CA THR A 158 3.43 11.84 5.47
C THR A 158 2.50 11.18 4.44
N VAL A 159 1.19 11.33 4.62
CA VAL A 159 0.19 10.90 3.63
C VAL A 159 0.42 11.61 2.28
N GLY A 160 0.77 12.88 2.29
CA GLY A 160 1.06 13.66 1.08
C GLY A 160 2.29 13.14 0.33
N GLU A 161 3.37 12.84 1.06
CA GLU A 161 4.57 12.25 0.45
C GLU A 161 4.27 10.87 -0.13
N ALA A 162 3.51 10.03 0.58
CA ALA A 162 3.08 8.73 0.08
C ALA A 162 2.22 8.84 -1.18
N LYS A 163 1.31 9.83 -1.25
CA LYS A 163 0.55 10.13 -2.48
C LYS A 163 1.45 10.55 -3.63
N GLU A 164 2.45 11.38 -3.39
CA GLU A 164 3.37 11.81 -4.44
C GLU A 164 4.23 10.65 -4.96
N TYR A 165 4.76 9.80 -4.07
CA TYR A 165 5.47 8.58 -4.47
C TYR A 165 4.58 7.61 -5.25
N GLY A 166 3.33 7.43 -4.79
CA GLY A 166 2.37 6.50 -5.35
C GLY A 166 1.53 7.04 -6.52
N LYS A 167 1.88 8.21 -7.06
CA LYS A 167 1.07 8.89 -8.08
C LYS A 167 1.01 8.10 -9.39
N LEU A 168 -0.21 7.88 -9.88
CA LEU A 168 -0.49 7.17 -11.12
C LEU A 168 -0.73 8.12 -12.28
N ALA A 169 -0.55 7.61 -13.51
CA ALA A 169 -0.83 8.37 -14.74
C ALA A 169 -2.31 8.79 -14.88
N ASN A 170 -3.23 8.05 -14.25
CA ASN A 170 -4.66 8.36 -14.24
C ASN A 170 -5.08 9.33 -13.11
N GLY A 171 -4.13 9.86 -12.35
CA GLY A 171 -4.38 10.80 -11.25
C GLY A 171 -4.67 10.15 -9.89
N GLY A 172 -4.82 8.83 -9.82
CA GLY A 172 -4.94 8.11 -8.55
C GLY A 172 -3.63 7.97 -7.80
N HIS A 173 -3.70 7.49 -6.54
CA HIS A 173 -2.52 7.26 -5.71
C HIS A 173 -2.52 5.85 -5.10
N ILE A 174 -1.49 5.06 -5.44
CA ILE A 174 -1.22 3.75 -4.84
C ILE A 174 0.22 3.73 -4.33
N PHE A 175 0.38 3.67 -3.01
CA PHE A 175 1.69 3.51 -2.38
C PHE A 175 1.95 2.04 -2.08
N VAL A 176 3.00 1.50 -2.69
CA VAL A 176 3.37 0.09 -2.58
C VAL A 176 4.61 -0.04 -1.71
N PHE A 177 4.59 -0.96 -0.75
CA PHE A 177 5.74 -1.26 0.08
C PHE A 177 5.81 -2.74 0.41
N GLU A 178 6.99 -3.18 0.83
CA GLU A 178 7.21 -4.53 1.29
C GLU A 178 7.18 -4.61 2.81
N ALA A 179 6.46 -5.60 3.33
CA ALA A 179 6.46 -5.96 4.74
C ALA A 179 7.45 -7.10 5.03
N GLY A 180 8.10 -7.00 6.19
CA GLY A 180 9.20 -7.87 6.60
C GLY A 180 10.57 -7.18 6.47
N GLY A 181 11.66 -7.93 6.68
CA GLY A 181 13.02 -7.41 6.48
C GLY A 181 13.45 -6.25 7.39
N ASN A 182 12.88 -6.15 8.59
CA ASN A 182 12.99 -5.01 9.54
C ASN A 182 12.14 -3.77 9.20
N CYS A 183 11.37 -3.78 8.09
CA CYS A 183 10.55 -2.63 7.65
C CYS A 183 9.10 -2.67 8.14
N THR A 184 8.62 -3.80 8.63
CA THR A 184 7.39 -3.93 9.41
C THR A 184 7.54 -5.09 10.37
N LEU A 185 7.01 -4.99 11.59
CA LEU A 185 6.77 -6.18 12.41
C LEU A 185 5.66 -6.98 11.69
N GLY A 186 6.02 -8.06 10.98
CA GLY A 186 5.23 -8.77 9.96
C GLY A 186 3.85 -9.31 10.36
N ARG A 187 2.95 -8.42 10.78
CA ARG A 187 1.57 -8.65 11.24
C ARG A 187 0.73 -7.38 11.04
N GLY A 188 0.95 -6.65 9.94
CA GLY A 188 0.20 -5.42 9.62
C GLY A 188 0.45 -4.24 10.55
N ASN A 189 1.53 -4.29 11.37
CA ASN A 189 1.85 -3.20 12.28
C ASN A 189 2.81 -2.21 11.59
N LEU A 190 2.31 -0.99 11.32
CA LEU A 190 3.05 0.13 10.72
C LEU A 190 4.01 0.82 11.72
N ASN A 191 4.36 0.18 12.84
CA ASN A 191 5.30 0.72 13.85
C ASN A 191 6.73 0.94 13.34
N CYS A 192 7.06 0.59 12.10
CA CYS A 192 8.39 0.88 11.52
C CYS A 192 8.53 2.30 10.98
N TYR A 193 7.43 3.04 10.91
CA TYR A 193 7.37 4.44 10.48
C TYR A 193 7.47 5.42 11.65
N THR A 194 7.34 4.95 12.91
CA THR A 194 7.55 5.77 14.13
C THR A 194 9.04 5.94 14.39
N LYS A 195 9.48 7.13 14.81
CA LYS A 195 10.82 7.26 15.38
C LYS A 195 10.90 6.49 16.71
N PRO A 196 12.09 6.02 17.13
CA PRO A 196 12.25 5.30 18.39
C PRO A 196 11.74 6.07 19.63
N ASP A 197 11.75 7.40 19.60
CA ASP A 197 11.26 8.28 20.67
C ASP A 197 9.73 8.48 20.68
N ASP A 198 9.05 8.31 19.55
CA ASP A 198 7.59 8.46 19.45
C ASP A 198 6.80 7.29 20.09
N SER A 199 7.45 6.15 20.32
CA SER A 199 6.82 4.97 20.95
C SER A 199 6.61 5.07 22.46
N GLN A 200 7.15 6.11 23.12
CA GLN A 200 7.06 6.30 24.58
C GLN A 200 5.93 7.25 25.01
N THR A 201 5.07 7.70 24.09
CA THR A 201 4.02 8.69 24.38
C THR A 201 2.58 8.21 24.18
N PHE A 202 2.35 6.89 24.09
CA PHE A 202 1.00 6.30 24.09
C PHE A 202 0.85 5.18 25.11
#